data_AF-A0A6J7ZWC2-F1
#
_entry.id   AF-A0A6J7ZWC2-F1
#
_cell.length_a   1.000
_cell.length_b   1.000
_cell.length_c   1.000
_cell.angle_alpha   90.00
_cell.angle_beta   90.00
_cell.angle_gamma   90.00
#
_symmetry.space_group_name_H-M   'P 1'
#
loop_
_entity.id
_entity.type
_entity.pdbx_description
1 polymer ?
#
loop_
_entity_poly.entity_id
_entity_poly.type
_entity_poly.pdbx_seq_one_letter_code
_entity_poly.pdbx_strand_id
1 'polypeptide(L)'
;MLNLTSDIQPAFASGQFAIRQKPGKFNGVWSDMATEKTVIKDSKGRGSIVGITRQKSALIRWSLTRHVLGELSAEMRSSSGFSAPEELFHEETRQKALQRDKEHVKLVVEHVHQRMTNPFDIKSHPKALINISTGMHAPKEIESSLTKAFDDGIKMVKSFVNGAFAEGNNRDLYGPIPRSKIKTFKVLTKKSKIKCRSGEVLSVHISP
;
A
#
# COMPACT_ATOMS: atom_id res chain seq x y z
N MET A 1 35.82 -8.66 -17.41
CA MET A 1 35.12 -7.36 -17.33
C MET A 1 34.66 -7.01 -18.73
N LEU A 2 33.37 -6.71 -18.93
CA LEU A 2 32.86 -6.21 -20.20
C LEU A 2 33.31 -4.76 -20.36
N ASN A 3 34.23 -4.48 -21.29
CA ASN A 3 34.63 -3.12 -21.61
C ASN A 3 33.56 -2.50 -22.52
N LEU A 4 33.06 -1.33 -22.13
CA LEU A 4 32.19 -0.52 -22.99
C LEU A 4 32.98 -0.04 -24.21
N THR A 5 32.33 0.03 -25.37
CA THR A 5 32.94 0.61 -26.57
C THR A 5 33.24 2.10 -26.37
N SER A 6 34.22 2.61 -27.14
CA SER A 6 34.70 4.01 -27.07
C SER A 6 33.60 5.05 -27.14
N ASP A 7 32.49 4.72 -27.81
CA ASP A 7 31.40 5.65 -28.10
C ASP A 7 30.37 5.65 -26.96
N ILE A 8 30.28 4.56 -26.20
CA ILE A 8 29.33 4.37 -25.09
C ILE A 8 29.96 4.79 -23.76
N GLN A 9 31.26 4.54 -23.58
CA GLN A 9 32.00 4.86 -22.36
C GLN A 9 31.86 6.33 -21.91
N PRO A 10 32.01 7.36 -22.76
CA PRO A 10 31.86 8.76 -22.34
C PRO A 10 30.41 9.10 -22.00
N ALA A 11 29.43 8.59 -22.75
CA ALA A 11 28.02 8.82 -22.48
C ALA A 11 27.61 8.20 -21.13
N PHE A 12 28.07 6.98 -20.86
CA PHE A 12 27.88 6.28 -19.59
C PHE A 12 28.53 7.04 -18.42
N ALA A 13 29.78 7.49 -18.58
CA ALA A 13 30.49 8.27 -17.56
C ALA A 13 29.83 9.62 -17.27
N SER A 14 29.19 10.23 -18.28
CA SER A 14 28.43 11.47 -18.16
C SER A 14 27.02 11.29 -17.56
N GLY A 15 26.64 10.07 -17.18
CA GLY A 15 25.37 9.80 -16.52
C GLY A 15 24.15 9.81 -17.45
N GLN A 16 24.34 9.58 -18.76
CA GLN A 16 23.26 9.52 -19.74
C GLN A 16 22.49 8.18 -19.68
N PHE A 17 22.02 7.81 -18.50
CA PHE A 17 21.25 6.58 -18.27
C PHE A 17 19.75 6.74 -18.58
N ALA A 18 19.26 7.98 -18.55
CA ALA A 18 17.86 8.28 -18.77
C ALA A 18 17.57 8.57 -20.24
N ILE A 19 16.49 8.00 -20.77
CA ILE A 19 16.01 8.24 -22.13
C ILE A 19 15.22 9.55 -22.14
N ARG A 20 15.48 10.42 -23.12
CA ARG A 20 14.80 11.72 -23.28
C ARG A 20 14.10 11.76 -24.63
N GLN A 21 12.78 11.93 -24.62
CA GLN A 21 11.97 12.03 -25.85
C GLN A 21 11.79 13.48 -26.33
N LYS A 22 11.95 14.45 -25.43
CA LYS A 22 11.85 15.89 -25.72
C LYS A 22 13.15 16.59 -25.28
N PRO A 23 13.53 17.73 -25.87
CA PRO A 23 14.61 18.55 -25.33
C PRO A 23 14.18 19.21 -24.00
N GLY A 24 15.12 19.49 -23.10
CA GLY A 24 14.84 20.15 -21.81
C GLY A 24 15.55 19.53 -20.60
N LYS A 25 15.35 20.13 -19.42
CA LYS A 25 15.83 19.62 -18.13
C LYS A 25 14.71 18.79 -17.45
N PHE A 26 15.09 17.82 -16.61
CA PHE A 26 14.17 17.00 -15.80
C PHE A 26 13.12 16.17 -16.57
N ASN A 27 13.41 15.81 -17.83
CA ASN A 27 12.51 15.03 -18.68
C ASN A 27 13.04 13.62 -19.00
N GLY A 28 14.09 13.19 -18.30
CA GLY A 28 14.64 11.86 -18.43
C GLY A 28 13.71 10.83 -17.82
N VAL A 29 13.41 9.77 -18.58
CA VAL A 29 12.67 8.60 -18.13
C VAL A 29 13.59 7.38 -18.11
N TRP A 30 13.37 6.48 -17.16
CA TRP A 30 14.09 5.21 -17.13
C TRP A 30 13.73 4.35 -18.35
N SER A 31 14.66 3.48 -18.76
CA SER A 31 14.55 2.68 -19.99
C SER A 31 13.26 1.85 -20.05
N ASP A 32 12.83 1.28 -18.93
CA ASP A 32 11.57 0.52 -18.84
C ASP A 32 10.35 1.39 -19.17
N MET A 33 10.20 2.53 -18.48
CA MET A 33 9.14 3.50 -18.73
C MET A 33 9.22 4.10 -20.14
N ALA A 34 10.42 4.31 -20.69
CA ALA A 34 10.60 4.79 -22.04
C ALA A 34 10.12 3.77 -23.08
N THR A 35 10.44 2.50 -22.87
CA THR A 35 9.99 1.38 -23.72
C THR A 35 8.47 1.24 -23.65
N GLU A 36 7.89 1.39 -22.45
CA GLU A 36 6.44 1.43 -22.26
C GLU A 36 5.76 2.57 -23.01
N LYS A 37 6.35 3.76 -23.00
CA LYS A 37 5.80 4.97 -23.65
C LYS A 37 6.06 5.05 -25.16
N THR A 38 6.92 4.20 -25.71
CA THR A 38 7.28 4.19 -27.14
C THR A 38 6.85 2.88 -27.79
N VAL A 39 7.72 1.87 -27.75
CA VAL A 39 7.58 0.59 -28.44
C VAL A 39 6.34 -0.17 -27.98
N ILE A 40 6.06 -0.17 -26.68
CA ILE A 40 4.98 -0.96 -26.10
C ILE A 40 3.67 -0.15 -26.01
N LYS A 41 3.72 1.17 -26.19
CA LYS A 41 2.54 2.05 -26.06
C LYS A 41 1.41 1.61 -26.98
N ASP A 42 1.75 1.40 -28.25
CA ASP A 42 0.77 0.97 -29.25
C ASP A 42 0.35 -0.49 -29.06
N SER A 43 1.07 -1.28 -28.25
CA SER A 43 0.69 -2.64 -27.88
C SER A 43 -0.22 -2.68 -26.64
N LYS A 44 -0.14 -1.67 -25.76
CA LYS A 44 -0.96 -1.50 -24.55
C LYS A 44 -2.23 -0.68 -24.85
N GLY A 45 -3.20 -1.29 -25.52
CA GLY A 45 -4.53 -0.70 -25.75
C GLY A 45 -5.67 -1.61 -25.26
N ARG A 46 -6.89 -1.05 -25.15
CA ARG A 46 -8.12 -1.85 -25.02
C ARG A 46 -8.23 -2.74 -26.27
N GLY A 47 -8.04 -4.05 -26.11
CA GLY A 47 -7.91 -5.01 -27.21
C GLY A 47 -6.55 -5.71 -27.31
N SER A 48 -5.69 -5.60 -26.29
CA SER A 48 -4.48 -6.44 -26.17
C SER A 48 -4.83 -7.91 -25.91
N ILE A 49 -3.87 -8.71 -25.45
CA ILE A 49 -4.05 -10.15 -25.19
C ILE A 49 -5.08 -10.34 -24.07
N VAL A 50 -6.34 -10.63 -24.44
CA VAL A 50 -7.46 -10.87 -23.53
C VAL A 50 -8.23 -12.09 -24.03
N GLY A 51 -8.40 -13.11 -23.18
CA GLY A 51 -9.20 -14.29 -23.48
C GLY A 51 -8.72 -15.09 -24.71
N ILE A 52 -9.37 -14.86 -25.87
CA ILE A 52 -9.19 -15.57 -27.16
C ILE A 52 -7.75 -15.47 -27.68
N THR A 53 -7.06 -14.34 -27.42
CA THR A 53 -5.66 -14.11 -27.81
C THR A 53 -4.64 -14.91 -27.00
N ARG A 54 -5.04 -15.79 -26.05
CA ARG A 54 -4.11 -16.69 -25.33
C ARG A 54 -3.76 -17.97 -26.11
N GLN A 55 -4.43 -18.25 -27.22
CA GLN A 55 -4.03 -19.34 -28.11
C GLN A 55 -2.66 -19.06 -28.71
N LYS A 56 -1.75 -20.04 -28.71
CA LYS A 56 -0.35 -19.87 -29.14
C LYS A 56 -0.21 -19.27 -30.54
N SER A 57 -1.04 -19.70 -31.49
CA SER A 57 -1.04 -19.17 -32.86
C SER A 57 -1.50 -17.72 -32.95
N ALA A 58 -2.50 -17.32 -32.15
CA ALA A 58 -2.96 -15.94 -32.05
C ALA A 58 -1.91 -15.04 -31.37
N LEU A 59 -1.24 -15.52 -30.32
CA LEU A 59 -0.13 -14.82 -29.65
C LEU A 59 1.04 -14.56 -30.60
N ILE A 60 1.44 -15.57 -31.38
CA ILE A 60 2.54 -15.44 -32.34
C ILE A 60 2.18 -14.41 -33.41
N ARG A 61 0.99 -14.52 -34.01
CA ARG A 61 0.53 -13.54 -35.01
C ARG A 61 0.49 -12.13 -34.42
N TRP A 62 -0.11 -11.96 -33.24
CA TRP A 62 -0.17 -10.67 -32.56
C TRP A 62 1.24 -10.11 -32.29
N SER A 63 2.18 -10.92 -31.80
CA SER A 63 3.54 -10.48 -31.51
C SER A 63 4.30 -10.06 -32.77
N LEU A 64 4.09 -10.79 -33.88
CA LEU A 64 4.76 -10.51 -35.16
C LEU A 64 4.16 -9.33 -35.92
N THR A 65 2.87 -9.03 -35.78
CA THR A 65 2.22 -7.98 -36.58
C THR A 65 1.94 -6.68 -35.83
N ARG A 66 1.96 -6.68 -34.49
CA ARG A 66 1.51 -5.52 -33.71
C ARG A 66 2.30 -4.24 -33.99
N HIS A 67 3.62 -4.34 -34.16
CA HIS A 67 4.45 -3.16 -34.42
C HIS A 67 4.09 -2.50 -35.76
N VAL A 68 3.91 -3.28 -36.83
CA VAL A 68 3.47 -2.79 -38.15
C VAL A 68 2.07 -2.16 -38.07
N LEU A 69 1.14 -2.80 -37.35
CA LEU A 69 -0.22 -2.27 -37.17
C LEU A 69 -0.23 -0.97 -36.33
N GLY A 70 0.69 -0.84 -35.37
CA GLY A 70 0.91 0.38 -34.60
C GLY A 70 1.37 1.53 -35.50
N GLU A 71 2.38 1.29 -36.33
CA GLU A 71 2.90 2.25 -37.30
C GLU A 71 1.83 2.70 -38.30
N LEU A 72 1.09 1.76 -38.88
CA LEU A 72 -0.02 2.08 -39.80
C LEU A 72 -1.10 2.92 -39.11
N SER A 73 -1.43 2.60 -37.86
CA SER A 73 -2.40 3.35 -37.07
C SER A 73 -1.92 4.78 -36.78
N ALA A 74 -0.62 4.94 -36.52
CA ALA A 74 -0.01 6.25 -36.30
C ALA A 74 -0.05 7.11 -37.57
N GLU A 75 0.28 6.51 -38.72
CA GLU A 75 0.23 7.20 -40.03
C GLU A 75 -1.21 7.58 -40.41
N MET A 76 -2.17 6.67 -40.22
CA MET A 76 -3.60 6.95 -40.42
C MET A 76 -4.07 8.09 -39.52
N ARG A 77 -3.63 8.13 -38.25
CA ARG A 77 -3.97 9.21 -37.33
C ARG A 77 -3.39 10.53 -37.80
N SER A 78 -2.13 10.56 -38.22
CA SER A 78 -1.47 11.74 -38.79
C SER A 78 -2.23 12.26 -40.03
N SER A 79 -2.55 11.35 -40.95
CA SER A 79 -3.23 11.65 -42.22
C SER A 79 -4.72 12.03 -42.06
N SER A 80 -5.36 11.64 -40.95
CA SER A 80 -6.80 11.87 -40.74
C SER A 80 -7.19 13.34 -40.52
N GLY A 81 -6.22 14.25 -40.37
CA GLY A 81 -6.47 15.64 -39.98
C GLY A 81 -7.03 15.78 -38.56
N PHE A 82 -7.13 14.67 -37.81
CA PHE A 82 -7.71 14.64 -36.47
C PHE A 82 -6.68 15.08 -35.43
N SER A 83 -6.61 16.39 -35.16
CA SER A 83 -5.93 16.89 -33.98
C SER A 83 -6.83 16.64 -32.76
N ALA A 84 -6.66 15.49 -32.10
CA ALA A 84 -7.21 15.38 -30.75
C ALA A 84 -6.55 16.46 -29.89
N PRO A 85 -7.31 17.23 -29.09
CA PRO A 85 -6.72 18.16 -28.14
C PRO A 85 -5.67 17.41 -27.32
N GLU A 86 -4.47 17.97 -27.23
CA GLU A 86 -3.30 17.38 -26.55
C GLU A 86 -3.49 17.30 -25.03
N GLU A 87 -4.70 17.57 -24.54
CA GLU A 87 -5.09 17.38 -23.15
C GLU A 87 -5.23 15.88 -22.86
N LEU A 88 -4.06 15.25 -22.69
CA LEU A 88 -3.85 14.00 -21.98
C LEU A 88 -4.27 14.19 -20.52
N PHE A 89 -5.57 14.37 -20.26
CA PHE A 89 -6.08 14.16 -18.93
C PHE A 89 -5.87 12.68 -18.62
N HIS A 90 -5.17 12.41 -17.52
CA HIS A 90 -5.11 11.08 -16.94
C HIS A 90 -6.55 10.57 -16.83
N GLU A 91 -6.79 9.27 -17.03
CA GLU A 91 -8.16 8.73 -17.00
C GLU A 91 -8.89 9.09 -15.69
N GLU A 92 -8.12 9.21 -14.61
CA GLU A 92 -8.56 9.62 -13.28
C GLU A 92 -8.92 11.11 -13.16
N THR A 93 -8.39 11.98 -14.02
CA THR A 93 -8.75 13.41 -14.04
C THR A 93 -10.03 13.68 -14.84
N ARG A 94 -10.60 12.65 -15.50
CA ARG A 94 -11.85 12.80 -16.23
C ARG A 94 -13.01 13.06 -15.27
N GLN A 95 -13.95 13.89 -15.69
CA GLN A 95 -15.11 14.28 -14.86
C GLN A 95 -15.86 13.10 -14.25
N LYS A 96 -16.04 11.99 -14.99
CA LYS A 96 -16.71 10.78 -14.47
C LYS A 96 -15.91 10.10 -13.35
N ALA A 97 -14.58 10.03 -13.48
CA ALA A 97 -13.72 9.45 -12.44
C ALA A 97 -13.74 10.33 -11.20
N LEU A 98 -13.59 11.65 -11.37
CA LEU A 98 -13.69 12.61 -10.28
C LEU A 98 -15.05 12.56 -9.56
N GLN A 99 -16.15 12.41 -10.30
CA GLN A 99 -17.49 12.30 -9.73
C GLN A 99 -17.64 11.02 -8.90
N ARG A 100 -17.22 9.87 -9.43
CA ARG A 100 -17.20 8.60 -8.70
C ARG A 100 -16.37 8.71 -7.42
N ASP A 101 -15.18 9.31 -7.52
CA ASP A 101 -14.27 9.42 -6.37
C ASP A 101 -14.86 10.36 -5.30
N LYS A 102 -15.51 11.46 -5.69
CA LYS A 102 -16.27 12.33 -4.78
C LYS A 102 -17.41 11.57 -4.09
N GLU A 103 -18.15 10.75 -4.82
CA GLU A 103 -19.23 9.92 -4.26
C GLU A 103 -18.68 8.90 -3.26
N HIS A 104 -17.57 8.24 -3.59
CA HIS A 104 -16.92 7.30 -2.66
C HIS A 104 -16.41 7.99 -1.40
N VAL A 105 -15.77 9.15 -1.52
CA VAL A 105 -15.33 9.95 -0.36
C VAL A 105 -16.54 10.33 0.51
N LYS A 106 -17.63 10.77 -0.11
CA LYS A 106 -18.87 11.10 0.59
C LYS A 106 -19.41 9.90 1.37
N LEU A 107 -19.45 8.72 0.77
CA LEU A 107 -19.88 7.49 1.45
C LEU A 107 -19.02 7.15 2.65
N VAL A 108 -17.70 7.27 2.56
CA VAL A 108 -16.79 7.02 3.69
C VAL A 108 -17.03 8.03 4.81
N VAL A 109 -17.13 9.32 4.47
CA VAL A 109 -17.40 10.39 5.44
C VAL A 109 -18.74 10.18 6.13
N GLU A 110 -19.81 9.92 5.37
CA GLU A 110 -21.13 9.62 5.91
C GLU A 110 -21.11 8.38 6.82
N HIS A 111 -20.38 7.32 6.44
CA HIS A 111 -20.25 6.13 7.27
C HIS A 111 -19.57 6.43 8.60
N VAL A 112 -18.48 7.20 8.60
CA VAL A 112 -17.77 7.61 9.83
C VAL A 112 -18.68 8.46 10.72
N HIS A 113 -19.47 9.37 10.15
CA HIS A 113 -20.38 10.23 10.92
C HIS A 113 -21.63 9.52 11.44
N GLN A 114 -22.22 8.59 10.68
CA GLN A 114 -23.53 8.01 10.98
C GLN A 114 -23.47 6.62 11.63
N ARG A 115 -22.41 5.85 11.36
CA ARG A 115 -22.32 4.43 11.78
C ARG A 115 -21.19 4.17 12.77
N MET A 116 -20.23 5.08 12.90
CA MET A 116 -19.09 4.93 13.79
C MET A 116 -19.07 6.05 14.84
N THR A 117 -18.30 5.85 15.91
CA THR A 117 -17.88 6.97 16.75
C THR A 117 -16.87 7.79 15.96
N ASN A 118 -17.25 8.99 15.53
CA ASN A 118 -16.40 9.85 14.74
C ASN A 118 -15.11 10.20 15.53
N PRO A 119 -13.92 9.71 15.13
CA PRO A 119 -12.69 9.93 15.89
C PRO A 119 -12.26 11.40 15.93
N PHE A 120 -12.80 12.25 15.05
CA PHE A 120 -12.46 13.67 14.94
C PHE A 120 -13.36 14.58 15.80
N ASP A 121 -14.48 14.07 16.33
CA ASP A 121 -15.36 14.85 17.21
C ASP A 121 -15.16 14.47 18.68
N ILE A 122 -14.06 14.96 19.25
CA ILE A 122 -13.63 14.65 20.62
C ILE A 122 -14.71 14.98 21.66
N LYS A 123 -15.57 15.98 21.39
CA LYS A 123 -16.59 16.43 22.35
C LYS A 123 -17.77 15.47 22.47
N SER A 124 -18.09 14.71 21.41
CA SER A 124 -19.16 13.71 21.44
C SER A 124 -18.70 12.34 21.94
N HIS A 125 -17.40 12.18 22.25
CA HIS A 125 -16.89 10.90 22.71
C HIS A 125 -17.40 10.58 24.12
N PRO A 126 -17.85 9.33 24.36
CA PRO A 126 -18.14 8.89 25.71
C PRO A 126 -16.85 8.91 26.55
N LYS A 127 -16.99 9.09 27.86
CA LYS A 127 -15.88 9.00 28.83
C LYS A 127 -15.48 7.53 29.06
N ALA A 128 -15.10 6.84 27.98
CA ALA A 128 -14.66 5.46 27.97
C ALA A 128 -13.65 5.26 26.84
N LEU A 129 -12.68 4.38 27.04
CA LEU A 129 -11.72 4.03 26.00
C LEU A 129 -12.38 3.13 24.94
N ILE A 130 -12.27 3.48 23.66
CA ILE A 130 -12.93 2.78 22.54
C ILE A 130 -11.88 2.21 21.58
N ASN A 131 -12.12 1.01 21.07
CA ASN A 131 -11.36 0.47 19.95
C ASN A 131 -11.89 1.03 18.62
N ILE A 132 -11.06 1.81 17.91
CA ILE A 132 -11.45 2.48 16.65
C ILE A 132 -11.82 1.47 15.54
N SER A 133 -11.19 0.29 15.52
CA SER A 133 -11.44 -0.72 14.48
C SER A 133 -12.73 -1.51 14.72
N THR A 134 -13.14 -1.71 15.98
CA THR A 134 -14.31 -2.54 16.31
C THR A 134 -15.49 -1.75 16.91
N GLY A 135 -15.29 -0.48 17.28
CA GLY A 135 -16.28 0.33 18.00
C GLY A 135 -16.55 -0.13 19.43
N MET A 136 -15.83 -1.13 19.95
CA MET A 136 -16.08 -1.69 21.28
C MET A 136 -15.56 -0.79 22.39
N HIS A 137 -16.38 -0.59 23.42
CA HIS A 137 -15.96 0.05 24.67
C HIS A 137 -15.09 -0.89 25.51
N ALA A 138 -14.01 -0.35 26.06
CA ALA A 138 -13.18 -1.03 27.03
C ALA A 138 -13.97 -1.25 28.34
N PRO A 139 -14.01 -2.47 28.89
CA PRO A 139 -14.40 -2.66 30.28
C PRO A 139 -13.47 -1.89 31.21
N LYS A 140 -13.98 -1.49 32.38
CA LYS A 140 -13.22 -0.72 33.39
C LYS A 140 -11.85 -1.31 33.73
N GLU A 141 -11.73 -2.63 33.72
CA GLU A 141 -10.46 -3.31 33.99
C GLU A 141 -9.41 -3.06 32.88
N ILE A 142 -9.81 -3.16 31.61
CA ILE A 142 -8.93 -2.92 30.47
C ILE A 142 -8.62 -1.42 30.36
N GLU A 143 -9.61 -0.56 30.57
CA GLU A 143 -9.43 0.89 30.59
C GLU A 143 -8.40 1.31 31.65
N SER A 144 -8.58 0.88 32.91
CA SER A 144 -7.62 1.15 33.99
C SER A 144 -6.22 0.61 33.65
N SER A 145 -6.14 -0.59 33.07
CA SER A 145 -4.86 -1.19 32.69
C SER A 145 -4.15 -0.44 31.56
N LEU A 146 -4.89 0.08 30.56
CA LEU A 146 -4.32 0.82 29.44
C LEU A 146 -3.91 2.24 29.84
N THR A 147 -4.74 2.93 30.61
CA THR A 147 -4.46 4.31 31.06
C THR A 147 -3.27 4.37 32.02
N LYS A 148 -3.04 3.33 32.84
CA LYS A 148 -1.90 3.24 33.77
C LYS A 148 -0.65 2.59 33.18
N ALA A 149 -0.70 2.12 31.93
CA ALA A 149 0.40 1.37 31.32
C ALA A 149 1.74 2.14 31.35
N PHE A 150 1.68 3.46 31.16
CA PHE A 150 2.85 4.33 31.22
C PHE A 150 3.45 4.39 32.62
N ASP A 151 2.63 4.67 33.64
CA ASP A 151 3.06 4.75 35.03
C ASP A 151 3.61 3.42 35.55
N ASP A 152 2.97 2.32 35.15
CA ASP A 152 3.42 0.97 35.51
C ASP A 152 4.76 0.64 34.82
N GLY A 153 4.96 1.08 33.58
CA GLY A 153 6.25 1.00 32.90
C GLY A 153 7.34 1.75 33.66
N ILE A 154 7.07 2.98 34.14
CA ILE A 154 8.01 3.74 34.97
C ILE A 154 8.35 2.99 36.26
N LYS A 155 7.36 2.42 36.95
CA LYS A 155 7.59 1.63 38.17
C LYS A 155 8.45 0.41 37.90
N MET A 156 8.22 -0.28 36.79
CA MET A 156 8.98 -1.46 36.39
C MET A 156 10.44 -1.10 36.11
N VAL A 157 10.70 0.01 35.41
CA VAL A 157 12.06 0.52 35.19
C VAL A 157 12.73 0.88 36.51
N LYS A 158 12.05 1.62 37.40
CA LYS A 158 12.61 1.98 38.72
C LYS A 158 12.93 0.75 39.56
N SER A 159 12.05 -0.25 39.58
CA SER A 159 12.27 -1.51 40.30
C SER A 159 13.43 -2.32 39.71
N PHE A 160 13.60 -2.27 38.38
CA PHE A 160 14.72 -2.90 37.71
C PHE A 160 16.04 -2.24 38.10
N VAL A 161 16.15 -0.92 37.93
CA VAL A 161 17.36 -0.15 38.25
C VAL A 161 17.74 -0.32 39.72
N ASN A 162 16.80 -0.09 40.65
CA ASN A 162 17.07 -0.25 42.08
C ASN A 162 17.46 -1.70 42.41
N GLY A 163 16.88 -2.69 41.74
CA GLY A 163 17.20 -4.09 41.94
C GLY A 163 18.58 -4.49 41.43
N ALA A 164 19.03 -3.92 40.31
CA ALA A 164 20.33 -4.22 39.70
C ALA A 164 21.50 -3.57 40.45
N PHE A 165 21.26 -2.42 41.11
CA PHE A 165 22.31 -1.67 41.81
C PHE A 165 22.24 -1.76 43.34
N ALA A 166 21.28 -2.50 43.93
CA ALA A 166 21.21 -2.69 45.38
C ALA A 166 22.25 -3.70 45.89
N GLU A 167 22.90 -3.38 47.00
CA GLU A 167 23.86 -4.27 47.68
C GLU A 167 23.18 -5.57 48.14
N GLY A 168 23.72 -6.72 47.72
CA GLY A 168 23.22 -8.05 48.09
C GLY A 168 22.20 -8.68 47.13
N ASN A 169 21.95 -8.10 45.96
CA ASN A 169 20.92 -8.60 45.04
C ASN A 169 21.48 -9.40 43.84
N ASN A 170 20.68 -10.37 43.38
CA ASN A 170 21.04 -11.40 42.39
C ASN A 170 20.44 -11.11 40.99
N ARG A 171 20.20 -9.83 40.65
CA ARG A 171 19.58 -9.43 39.38
C ARG A 171 20.65 -8.92 38.41
N ASP A 172 20.76 -9.61 37.28
CA ASP A 172 21.64 -9.24 36.17
C ASP A 172 21.19 -7.92 35.53
N LEU A 173 22.12 -6.97 35.39
CA LEU A 173 21.92 -5.70 34.69
C LEU A 173 21.60 -5.90 33.19
N TYR A 174 22.08 -7.01 32.61
CA TYR A 174 21.79 -7.39 31.23
C TYR A 174 20.52 -8.24 31.12
N GLY A 175 19.86 -8.53 32.25
CA GLY A 175 18.60 -9.25 32.30
C GLY A 175 17.43 -8.43 31.76
N PRO A 176 16.43 -9.07 31.14
CA PRO A 176 15.26 -8.37 30.63
C PRO A 176 14.34 -7.91 31.77
N ILE A 177 13.71 -6.74 31.60
CA ILE A 177 12.55 -6.36 32.42
C ILE A 177 11.42 -7.36 32.13
N PRO A 178 10.83 -8.02 33.15
CA PRO A 178 9.76 -8.99 32.95
C PRO A 178 8.58 -8.39 32.18
N ARG A 179 7.88 -9.20 31.37
CA ARG A 179 6.71 -8.72 30.63
C ARG A 179 5.61 -8.25 31.58
N SER A 180 5.14 -7.03 31.38
CA SER A 180 3.97 -6.50 32.05
C SER A 180 2.73 -7.26 31.57
N LYS A 181 1.96 -7.85 32.49
CA LYS A 181 0.69 -8.55 32.19
C LYS A 181 -0.46 -7.55 31.91
N ILE A 182 -0.20 -6.52 31.10
CA ILE A 182 -1.16 -5.47 30.75
C ILE A 182 -2.35 -6.11 30.03
N LYS A 183 -3.54 -5.80 30.51
CA LYS A 183 -4.79 -6.26 29.91
C LYS A 183 -5.15 -5.34 28.75
N THR A 184 -5.46 -5.91 27.60
CA THR A 184 -5.83 -5.19 26.37
C THR A 184 -7.12 -5.78 25.80
N PHE A 185 -7.68 -5.17 24.74
CA PHE A 185 -8.85 -5.68 24.03
C PHE A 185 -8.69 -7.13 23.52
N LYS A 186 -7.45 -7.64 23.41
CA LYS A 186 -7.17 -9.04 23.08
C LYS A 186 -7.81 -10.03 24.06
N VAL A 187 -7.99 -9.63 25.32
CA VAL A 187 -8.64 -10.45 26.35
C VAL A 187 -10.14 -10.62 26.08
N LEU A 188 -10.77 -9.69 25.36
CA LEU A 188 -12.21 -9.72 25.07
C LEU A 188 -12.57 -10.67 23.94
N THR A 189 -11.66 -10.90 22.99
CA THR A 189 -11.89 -11.88 21.93
C THR A 189 -11.73 -13.30 22.47
N LYS A 190 -12.85 -14.03 22.64
CA LYS A 190 -12.80 -15.47 22.91
C LYS A 190 -12.21 -16.17 21.67
N LYS A 191 -11.15 -16.94 21.89
CA LYS A 191 -10.63 -17.86 20.87
C LYS A 191 -11.49 -19.11 20.89
N SER A 192 -12.13 -19.40 19.76
CA SER A 192 -12.89 -20.64 19.59
C SER A 192 -12.05 -21.62 18.80
N LYS A 193 -12.03 -22.87 19.26
CA LYS A 193 -11.38 -23.97 18.56
C LYS A 193 -12.40 -24.54 17.58
N ILE A 194 -12.14 -24.37 16.28
CA ILE A 194 -12.95 -24.94 15.21
C ILE A 194 -12.20 -26.14 14.66
N LYS A 195 -12.85 -27.30 14.67
CA LYS A 195 -12.30 -28.51 14.06
C LYS A 195 -12.68 -28.53 12.58
N CYS A 196 -11.68 -28.47 11.71
CA CYS A 196 -11.86 -28.56 10.27
C CYS A 196 -12.16 -30.00 9.85
N ARG A 197 -12.76 -30.18 8.67
CA ARG A 197 -13.02 -31.51 8.08
C ARG A 197 -11.73 -32.31 7.82
N SER A 198 -10.59 -31.63 7.66
CA SER A 198 -9.25 -32.24 7.56
C SER A 198 -8.73 -32.82 8.88
N GLY A 199 -9.43 -32.61 10.00
CA GLY A 199 -9.00 -33.01 11.35
C GLY A 199 -8.15 -31.96 12.08
N GLU A 200 -7.67 -30.94 11.37
CA GLU A 200 -6.94 -29.82 11.97
C GLU A 200 -7.84 -28.96 12.85
N VAL A 201 -7.32 -28.53 14.01
CA VAL A 201 -8.02 -27.64 14.94
C VAL A 201 -7.46 -26.24 14.78
N LEU A 202 -8.25 -25.35 14.19
CA LEU A 202 -7.90 -23.95 14.05
C LEU A 202 -8.40 -23.15 15.25
N SER A 203 -7.53 -22.31 15.81
CA SER A 203 -7.93 -21.32 16.82
C SER A 203 -8.31 -20.02 16.13
N VAL A 204 -9.61 -19.77 16.01
CA VAL A 204 -10.14 -18.59 15.31
C VAL A 204 -10.62 -17.56 16.32
N HIS A 205 -10.33 -16.29 16.05
CA HIS A 205 -10.92 -15.17 16.79
C HIS A 205 -12.35 -14.98 16.30
N ILE A 206 -13.33 -15.29 17.14
CA ILE A 206 -14.72 -14.90 16.87
C ILE A 206 -14.87 -13.48 17.39
N SER A 207 -14.92 -12.51 16.48
CA SER A 207 -15.43 -11.18 16.84
C SER A 207 -16.92 -11.32 17.20
N PRO A 208 -17.40 -10.64 18.25
CA PRO A 208 -18.83 -10.51 18.51
C PRO A 208 -19.55 -9.84 17.34
#